data_AF-A0A6V8IHS2-F1
#
_entry.id   AF-A0A6V8IHS2-F1
#
_cell.length_a   1.000
_cell.length_b   1.000
_cell.length_c   1.000
_cell.angle_alpha   90.00
_cell.angle_beta   90.00
_cell.angle_gamma   90.00
#
_symmetry.space_group_name_H-M   'P 1'
#
loop_
_entity.id
_entity.type
_entity.pdbx_description
1 polymer ?
#
loop_
_entity_poly.entity_id
_entity_poly.type
_entity_poly.pdbx_seq_one_letter_code
_entity_poly.pdbx_strand_id
1 'polypeptide(L)'
;MPVPSDVLTEIVEDTIFAQQERFTALLRDIREFLRTAPAGATAAHCAAILNAAGRIAGDKRRQVIREFFEAYPENATAGEILSLMETV
;
A
#
# COMPACT_ATOMS: atom_id res chain seq x y z
N MET A 1 1.60 -14.74 -3.82
CA MET A 1 1.42 -13.34 -3.39
C MET A 1 2.79 -12.68 -3.33
N PRO A 2 2.98 -11.50 -3.94
CA PRO A 2 4.27 -10.82 -3.91
C PRO A 2 4.59 -10.33 -2.48
N VAL A 3 5.87 -10.17 -2.17
CA VAL A 3 6.33 -9.74 -0.84
C VAL A 3 6.10 -8.22 -0.69
N PRO A 4 5.44 -7.75 0.38
CA PRO A 4 5.10 -6.32 0.51
C PRO A 4 6.28 -5.35 0.49
N SER A 5 7.42 -5.71 1.08
CA SER A 5 8.62 -4.87 1.05
C SER A 5 9.18 -4.70 -0.36
N ASP A 6 9.15 -5.77 -1.15
CA ASP A 6 9.74 -5.81 -2.48
C ASP A 6 8.88 -5.00 -3.46
N VAL A 7 7.56 -5.21 -3.40
CA VAL A 7 6.58 -4.41 -4.15
C VAL A 7 6.75 -2.92 -3.84
N LEU A 8 6.83 -2.55 -2.56
CA LEU A 8 6.99 -1.14 -2.22
C LEU A 8 8.34 -0.59 -2.69
N THR A 9 9.41 -1.39 -2.65
CA THR A 9 10.74 -1.00 -3.11
C THR A 9 10.73 -0.67 -4.59
N GLU A 10 10.12 -1.53 -5.42
CA GLU A 10 9.98 -1.30 -6.87
C GLU A 10 9.21 -0.01 -7.19
N ILE A 11 8.14 0.28 -6.44
CA ILE A 11 7.30 1.47 -6.67
C ILE A 11 8.03 2.77 -6.32
N VAL A 12 8.90 2.75 -5.31
CA VAL A 12 9.52 3.97 -4.78
C VAL A 12 10.95 4.21 -5.27
N GLU A 13 11.55 3.28 -6.01
CA GLU A 13 12.97 3.25 -6.40
C GLU A 13 13.49 4.60 -6.92
N ASP A 14 12.71 5.28 -7.76
CA ASP A 14 13.06 6.58 -8.36
C ASP A 14 12.39 7.79 -7.68
N THR A 15 11.98 7.64 -6.41
CA THR A 15 11.23 8.67 -5.69
C THR A 15 11.92 9.08 -4.38
N ILE A 16 11.48 10.20 -3.82
CA ILE A 16 11.90 10.63 -2.49
C ILE A 16 11.57 9.60 -1.39
N PHE A 17 10.71 8.63 -1.67
CA PHE A 17 10.28 7.60 -0.71
C PHE A 17 11.22 6.40 -0.63
N ALA A 18 12.20 6.27 -1.53
CA ALA A 18 13.29 5.29 -1.41
C ALA A 18 14.19 5.53 -0.19
N GLN A 19 14.17 6.74 0.39
CA GLN A 19 14.90 7.03 1.63
C GLN A 19 14.34 6.20 2.79
N GLN A 20 15.22 5.52 3.53
CA GLN A 20 14.85 4.53 4.55
C GLN A 20 13.80 5.02 5.56
N GLU A 21 13.90 6.25 6.04
CA GLU A 21 12.94 6.83 6.99
C GLU A 21 11.53 6.95 6.39
N ARG A 22 11.46 7.39 5.12
CA ARG A 22 10.20 7.58 4.39
C ARG A 22 9.60 6.27 3.93
N PHE A 23 10.45 5.33 3.54
CA PHE A 23 10.07 3.95 3.24
C PHE A 23 9.42 3.28 4.45
N THR A 24 10.07 3.38 5.62
CA THR A 24 9.55 2.82 6.87
C THR A 24 8.22 3.47 7.27
N ALA A 25 8.11 4.78 7.09
CA ALA A 25 6.86 5.50 7.33
C ALA A 25 5.75 5.05 6.37
N LEU A 26 6.05 4.79 5.09
CA LEU A 26 5.08 4.25 4.13
C LEU A 26 4.60 2.85 4.50
N LEU A 27 5.52 1.94 4.85
CA LEU A 27 5.14 0.59 5.30
C LEU A 27 4.23 0.64 6.52
N ARG A 28 4.52 1.55 7.46
CA ARG A 28 3.67 1.76 8.63
C ARG A 28 2.27 2.24 8.24
N ASP A 29 2.17 3.23 7.37
CA ASP A 29 0.87 3.73 6.88
C ASP A 29 0.07 2.63 6.18
N ILE A 30 0.72 1.81 5.35
CA ILE A 30 0.07 0.68 4.67
C ILE A 30 -0.46 -0.33 5.70
N ARG A 31 0.33 -0.68 6.73
CA ARG A 31 -0.12 -1.57 7.81
C ARG A 31 -1.30 -0.98 8.59
N GLU A 32 -1.23 0.31 8.94
CA GLU A 32 -2.32 0.98 9.65
C GLU A 32 -3.60 0.99 8.81
N PHE A 33 -3.50 1.31 7.52
CA PHE A 33 -4.62 1.23 6.59
C PHE A 33 -5.23 -0.18 6.55
N LEU A 34 -4.40 -1.21 6.36
CA LEU A 34 -4.83 -2.60 6.30
C LEU A 34 -5.50 -3.09 7.59
N ARG A 35 -5.05 -2.62 8.76
CA ARG A 35 -5.68 -2.94 10.06
C ARG A 35 -7.06 -2.32 10.24
N THR A 36 -7.31 -1.18 9.58
CA THR A 36 -8.62 -0.52 9.61
C THR A 36 -9.56 -1.01 8.51
N ALA A 37 -9.01 -1.57 7.43
CA ALA A 37 -9.79 -2.14 6.35
C ALA A 37 -10.46 -3.46 6.77
N PRO A 38 -11.66 -3.76 6.27
CA PRO A 38 -12.24 -5.09 6.43
C PRO A 38 -11.28 -6.17 5.89
N ALA A 39 -11.06 -7.25 6.62
CA ALA A 39 -10.09 -8.28 6.21
C ALA A 39 -10.38 -8.88 4.82
N GLY A 40 -11.65 -8.97 4.43
CA GLY A 40 -12.10 -9.42 3.10
C GLY A 40 -12.14 -8.33 2.02
N ALA A 41 -11.77 -7.08 2.34
CA ALA A 41 -11.65 -6.03 1.34
C ALA A 41 -10.54 -6.40 0.34
N THR A 42 -10.84 -6.26 -0.95
CA THR A 42 -9.87 -6.63 -1.97
C THR A 42 -8.88 -5.50 -2.23
N ALA A 43 -7.72 -5.83 -2.79
CA ALA A 43 -6.70 -4.86 -3.19
C ALA A 43 -7.28 -3.80 -4.14
N ALA A 44 -8.13 -4.20 -5.09
CA ALA A 44 -8.84 -3.28 -5.98
C ALA A 44 -9.76 -2.32 -5.20
N HIS A 45 -10.46 -2.80 -4.17
CA HIS A 45 -11.28 -1.95 -3.31
C HIS A 45 -10.43 -0.97 -2.50
N CYS A 46 -9.31 -1.42 -1.95
CA CYS A 46 -8.34 -0.58 -1.24
C CYS A 46 -7.79 0.55 -2.14
N ALA A 47 -7.39 0.23 -3.38
CA ALA A 47 -6.96 1.21 -4.37
C ALA A 47 -8.07 2.21 -4.71
N ALA A 48 -9.32 1.76 -4.83
CA ALA A 48 -10.47 2.61 -5.11
C ALA A 48 -10.77 3.61 -3.98
N ILE A 49 -10.66 3.19 -2.71
CA ILE A 49 -10.81 4.10 -1.55
C ILE A 49 -9.80 5.23 -1.61
N LEU A 50 -8.54 4.92 -1.94
CA LEU A 50 -7.46 5.90 -2.04
C LEU A 50 -7.68 6.89 -3.20
N ASN A 51 -8.35 6.47 -4.28
CA ASN A 51 -8.73 7.32 -5.40
C ASN A 51 -9.93 8.24 -5.09
N ALA A 52 -10.87 7.79 -4.26
CA ALA A 52 -12.10 8.53 -3.93
C ALA A 52 -11.88 9.74 -3.00
N ALA A 53 -10.77 9.77 -2.24
CA ALA A 53 -10.52 10.77 -1.19
C ALA A 53 -10.14 12.19 -1.68
N GLY A 54 -10.32 12.47 -2.98
CA GLY A 54 -10.26 13.82 -3.55
C GLY A 54 -8.86 14.26 -3.96
N ARG A 55 -8.75 14.75 -5.20
CA ARG A 55 -7.57 15.35 -5.84
C ARG A 55 -7.13 16.66 -5.15
N ILE A 56 -6.79 16.62 -3.88
CA ILE A 56 -6.15 17.75 -3.20
C ILE A 56 -4.64 17.59 -3.37
N ALA A 57 -4.01 18.59 -3.97
CA ALA A 57 -2.56 18.68 -4.19
C ALA A 57 -1.80 18.45 -2.87
N GLY A 58 -1.27 17.24 -2.71
CA GLY A 58 -0.48 16.76 -1.57
C GLY A 58 -0.13 15.26 -1.66
N ASP A 59 -0.26 14.67 -2.86
CA ASP A 59 -0.82 13.33 -2.99
C ASP A 59 0.17 12.23 -3.44
N LYS A 60 1.48 12.50 -3.47
CA LYS A 60 2.47 11.51 -3.91
C LYS A 60 2.54 10.29 -2.98
N ARG A 61 2.35 10.49 -1.68
CA ARG A 61 2.37 9.40 -0.69
C ARG A 61 1.18 8.45 -0.88
N ARG A 62 -0.03 9.00 -1.05
CA ARG A 62 -1.23 8.19 -1.31
C ARG A 62 -1.21 7.56 -2.69
N GLN A 63 -0.63 8.24 -3.69
CA GLN A 63 -0.39 7.65 -5.00
C GLN A 63 0.49 6.39 -4.88
N VAL A 64 1.61 6.46 -4.14
CA VAL A 64 2.48 5.29 -3.89
C VAL A 64 1.73 4.17 -3.17
N ILE A 65 0.93 4.50 -2.15
CA ILE A 65 0.12 3.49 -1.43
C ILE A 65 -0.94 2.86 -2.36
N ARG A 66 -1.53 3.64 -3.28
CA ARG A 66 -2.46 3.13 -4.28
C ARG A 66 -1.76 2.20 -5.27
N GLU A 67 -0.62 2.64 -5.82
CA GLU A 67 0.20 1.83 -6.73
C GLU A 67 0.64 0.53 -6.06
N PHE A 68 0.90 0.56 -4.74
CA PHE A 68 1.19 -0.63 -3.95
C PHE A 68 0.04 -1.62 -3.98
N PHE A 69 -1.22 -1.19 -3.83
CA PHE A 69 -2.37 -2.08 -3.93
C PHE A 69 -2.66 -2.53 -5.37
N GLU A 70 -2.40 -1.69 -6.36
CA GLU A 70 -2.56 -2.01 -7.79
C GLU A 70 -1.55 -3.07 -8.28
N ALA A 71 -0.43 -3.26 -7.57
CA ALA A 71 0.55 -4.30 -7.86
C ALA A 71 0.13 -5.72 -7.39
N TYR A 72 -0.95 -5.84 -6.60
CA TYR A 72 -1.49 -7.14 -6.19
C TYR A 72 -2.60 -7.62 -7.13
N PRO A 73 -2.87 -8.94 -7.19
CA PRO A 73 -4.06 -9.46 -7.85
C PRO A 73 -5.32 -8.77 -7.32
N GLU A 74 -6.27 -8.44 -8.20
CA GLU A 74 -7.47 -7.67 -7.82
C GLU A 74 -8.31 -8.32 -6.71
N ASN A 75 -8.23 -9.65 -6.58
CA ASN A 75 -8.93 -10.45 -5.58
C ASN A 75 -8.13 -10.70 -4.30
N ALA A 76 -6.86 -10.30 -4.25
CA ALA A 76 -6.07 -10.39 -3.03
C ALA A 76 -6.72 -9.56 -1.93
N THR A 77 -6.81 -10.14 -0.73
CA THR A 77 -7.51 -9.51 0.38
C THR A 77 -6.56 -8.72 1.28
N ALA A 78 -7.09 -7.68 1.93
CA ALA A 78 -6.38 -6.90 2.92
C ALA A 78 -5.81 -7.77 4.05
N GLY A 79 -6.55 -8.81 4.47
CA GLY A 79 -6.09 -9.77 5.47
C GLY A 79 -4.88 -10.59 5.01
N GLU A 80 -4.87 -11.05 3.76
CA GLU A 80 -3.72 -11.77 3.19
C GLU A 80 -2.47 -10.89 3.10
N ILE A 81 -2.63 -9.64 2.62
CA ILE A 81 -1.53 -8.68 2.51
C ILE A 81 -1.00 -8.32 3.90
N LEU A 82 -1.88 -8.06 4.87
CA LEU A 82 -1.48 -7.75 6.25
C LEU A 82 -0.72 -8.91 6.89
N SER A 83 -1.19 -10.14 6.71
CA SER A 83 -0.53 -11.34 7.24
C SER A 83 0.89 -11.48 6.70
N LEU A 84 1.09 -11.19 5.40
CA LEU A 84 2.43 -11.18 4.80
C LEU A 84 3.32 -10.08 5.37
N MET A 85 2.76 -8.90 5.66
CA MET A 85 3.50 -7.77 6.25
C MET A 85 3.92 -7.99 7.70
N GLU A 86 3.24 -8.88 8.42
CA GLU A 86 3.51 -9.22 9.83
C GLU A 86 4.36 -10.48 10.00
N THR A 87 4.55 -11.26 8.93
CA THR A 87 5.38 -12.48 8.91
C THR A 87 6.87 -12.17 8.69
N VAL A 88 7.19 -10.95 8.21
CA VAL A 88 8.55 -10.44 7.98
C VAL A 88 8.98 -9.53 9.12
#